data_AF-A0A7X9DPD4-F1
#
_entry.id   AF-A0A7X9DPD4-F1
#
_cell.length_a   1.000
_cell.length_b   1.000
_cell.length_c   1.000
_cell.angle_alpha   90.00
_cell.angle_beta   90.00
_cell.angle_gamma   90.00
#
_symmetry.space_group_name_H-M   'P 1'
#
loop_
_entity.id
_entity.type
_entity.pdbx_description
1 polymer ?
#
loop_
_entity_poly.entity_id
_entity_poly.type
_entity_poly.pdbx_seq_one_letter_code
_entity_poly.pdbx_strand_id
1 'polypeptide(L)'
;MQTKEDKTFKVLGNKVIIDLRGRLCETPEELLQSTLFRHLLAIAVDGLREKQSPLLEIFGNREPDKKVLENLSELLSLLSRVPADLLQGKVEYADEFIKERDLLNDFVEYLYNFWRTYDRFIILNSENDVLDKRPYRT
;
A
#
# COMPACT_ATOMS: atom_id res chain seq x y z
N MET A 1 25.42 13.17 15.17
CA MET A 1 25.16 11.86 14.52
C MET A 1 23.73 11.87 14.03
N GLN A 2 23.54 11.80 12.73
CA GLN A 2 22.23 11.96 12.09
C GLN A 2 21.52 10.60 12.09
N THR A 3 20.35 10.53 12.72
CA THR A 3 19.49 9.35 12.77
C THR A 3 19.07 9.02 11.33
N LYS A 4 19.68 7.98 10.76
CA LYS A 4 19.39 7.52 9.41
C LYS A 4 18.00 6.90 9.46
N GLU A 5 16.98 7.63 9.03
CA GLU A 5 15.64 7.07 8.84
C GLU A 5 15.78 5.83 7.96
N ASP A 6 15.49 4.66 8.51
CA ASP A 6 15.41 3.41 7.75
C ASP A 6 14.16 3.46 6.86
N LYS A 7 14.28 4.20 5.75
CA LYS A 7 13.32 4.13 4.66
C LYS A 7 13.47 2.76 4.01
N THR A 8 12.55 1.85 4.36
CA THR A 8 12.39 0.53 3.75
C THR A 8 12.01 0.60 2.27
N PHE A 9 11.62 1.77 1.77
CA PHE A 9 11.37 2.01 0.35
C PHE A 9 11.63 3.46 -0.06
N LYS A 10 11.79 3.71 -1.37
CA LYS A 10 11.83 5.02 -2.00
C LYS A 10 10.98 5.00 -3.27
N VAL A 11 10.15 6.03 -3.47
CA VAL A 11 9.41 6.25 -4.72
C VAL A 11 10.06 7.43 -5.45
N LEU A 12 10.47 7.22 -6.70
CA LEU A 12 11.18 8.18 -7.55
C LEU A 12 10.54 8.19 -8.94
N GLY A 13 9.68 9.17 -9.21
CA GLY A 13 8.89 9.19 -10.44
C GLY A 13 8.06 7.91 -10.59
N ASN A 14 8.28 7.16 -11.67
CA ASN A 14 7.63 5.87 -11.91
C ASN A 14 8.36 4.67 -11.29
N LYS A 15 9.39 4.89 -10.46
CA LYS A 15 10.21 3.81 -9.89
C LYS A 15 9.93 3.65 -8.40
N VAL A 16 9.74 2.40 -7.96
CA VAL A 16 9.67 2.04 -6.54
C VAL A 16 10.86 1.17 -6.22
N ILE A 17 11.73 1.66 -5.33
CA ILE A 17 12.89 0.95 -4.82
C ILE A 17 12.52 0.43 -3.43
N ILE A 18 12.55 -0.88 -3.24
CA ILE A 18 12.23 -1.57 -1.98
C ILE A 18 13.54 -2.16 -1.43
N ASP A 19 13.84 -1.84 -0.18
CA ASP A 19 15.04 -2.31 0.51
C ASP A 19 14.71 -3.51 1.40
N LEU A 20 15.33 -4.66 1.09
CA LEU A 20 15.13 -5.92 1.82
C LEU A 20 15.92 -6.02 3.12
N ARG A 21 16.46 -4.92 3.66
CA ARG A 21 17.01 -4.91 5.03
C ARG A 21 15.97 -5.32 6.09
N GLY A 22 14.68 -5.40 5.74
CA GLY A 22 13.60 -5.97 6.56
C GLY A 22 12.97 -7.26 6.00
N ARG A 23 12.02 -7.83 6.75
CA ARG A 23 11.20 -8.99 6.30
C ARG A 23 10.31 -8.57 5.12
N LEU A 24 10.17 -9.45 4.13
CA LEU A 24 9.18 -9.31 3.06
C LEU A 24 7.77 -9.44 3.64
N CYS A 25 6.79 -8.71 3.08
CA CYS A 25 5.39 -9.01 3.36
C CYS A 25 5.09 -10.42 2.84
N GLU A 26 4.67 -11.31 3.73
CA GLU A 26 4.37 -12.71 3.42
C GLU A 26 2.87 -12.94 3.20
N THR A 27 2.02 -12.04 3.70
CA THR A 27 0.56 -12.13 3.55
C THR A 27 -0.04 -10.88 2.91
N PRO A 28 -1.23 -10.99 2.28
CA PRO A 28 -1.96 -9.84 1.76
C PRO A 28 -2.22 -8.78 2.82
N GLU A 29 -2.49 -9.18 4.07
CA GLU A 29 -2.73 -8.29 5.20
C GLU A 29 -1.46 -7.49 5.54
N GLU A 30 -0.31 -8.16 5.63
CA GLU A 30 0.98 -7.49 5.85
C GLU A 30 1.28 -6.47 4.74
N LEU A 31 0.94 -6.79 3.48
CA LEU A 31 1.11 -5.89 2.35
C LEU A 31 0.15 -4.69 2.43
N LEU A 32 -1.15 -4.93 2.62
CA LEU A 32 -2.19 -3.91 2.66
C LEU A 32 -2.08 -3.00 3.88
N GLN A 33 -1.43 -3.47 4.96
CA GLN A 33 -1.11 -2.66 6.13
C GLN A 33 0.28 -2.02 6.10
N SER A 34 1.09 -2.30 5.07
CA SER A 34 2.45 -1.78 4.96
C SER A 34 2.49 -0.26 4.77
N THR A 35 3.59 0.34 5.22
CA THR A 35 3.85 1.78 4.99
C THR A 35 3.96 2.13 3.51
N LEU A 36 4.49 1.22 2.69
CA LEU A 36 4.56 1.38 1.24
C LEU A 36 3.16 1.43 0.62
N PHE A 37 2.27 0.51 0.99
CA PHE A 37 0.91 0.51 0.47
C PHE A 37 0.16 1.79 0.84
N ARG A 38 0.24 2.23 2.11
CA ARG A 38 -0.40 3.49 2.55
C ARG A 38 0.13 4.71 1.78
N HIS A 39 1.43 4.73 1.49
CA HIS A 39 2.04 5.79 0.69
C HIS A 39 1.55 5.76 -0.77
N LEU A 40 1.49 4.58 -1.39
CA LEU A 40 0.98 4.42 -2.75
C LEU A 40 -0.52 4.75 -2.85
N LEU A 41 -1.31 4.36 -1.84
CA LEU A 41 -2.74 4.68 -1.75
C LEU A 41 -2.96 6.19 -1.73
N ALA A 42 -2.20 6.92 -0.91
CA ALA A 42 -2.28 8.38 -0.85
C ALA A 42 -1.97 9.02 -2.22
N ILE A 43 -0.86 8.63 -2.86
CA ILE A 43 -0.50 9.15 -4.19
C ILE A 43 -1.57 8.80 -5.23
N ALA A 44 -2.10 7.58 -5.20
CA ALA A 44 -3.13 7.14 -6.14
C ALA A 44 -4.41 7.96 -6.02
N VAL A 45 -4.83 8.26 -4.78
CA VAL A 45 -6.01 9.08 -4.48
C VAL A 45 -5.78 10.55 -4.83
N ASP A 46 -4.61 11.10 -4.55
CA ASP A 46 -4.26 12.46 -4.98
C ASP A 46 -4.30 12.58 -6.51
N GLY A 47 -3.80 11.57 -7.24
CA GLY A 47 -3.91 11.50 -8.70
C GLY A 47 -5.34 11.39 -9.22
N LEU A 48 -6.26 10.78 -8.45
CA LEU A 48 -7.70 10.80 -8.77
C LEU A 48 -8.31 12.18 -8.53
N ARG A 49 -7.91 12.88 -7.45
CA ARG A 49 -8.37 14.24 -7.11
C ARG A 49 -7.98 15.26 -8.17
N GLU A 50 -6.73 15.22 -8.62
CA GLU A 50 -6.26 16.10 -9.71
C GLU A 50 -7.07 15.93 -11.00
N LYS A 51 -7.56 14.72 -11.26
CA LYS A 51 -8.36 14.38 -12.46
C LYS A 51 -9.86 14.51 -12.24
N GLN A 52 -10.31 14.86 -11.03
CA GLN A 52 -11.72 14.88 -10.64
C GLN A 52 -12.44 13.57 -11.01
N SER A 53 -11.78 12.44 -10.74
CA SER A 53 -12.27 11.13 -11.15
C SER A 53 -13.55 10.73 -10.41
N PRO A 54 -14.54 10.12 -11.09
CA PRO A 54 -15.74 9.58 -10.44
C PRO A 54 -15.41 8.47 -9.44
N LEU A 55 -14.23 7.83 -9.53
CA LEU A 55 -13.80 6.84 -8.54
C LEU A 55 -13.64 7.40 -7.12
N LEU A 56 -13.60 8.73 -6.94
CA LEU A 56 -13.61 9.36 -5.61
C LEU A 56 -14.96 9.24 -4.91
N GLU A 57 -16.03 8.89 -5.62
CA GLU A 57 -17.36 8.69 -5.05
C GLU A 57 -17.38 7.56 -4.01
N ILE A 58 -16.37 6.66 -3.97
CA ILE A 58 -16.22 5.65 -2.90
C ILE A 58 -16.12 6.27 -1.50
N PHE A 59 -15.68 7.52 -1.42
CA PHE A 59 -15.56 8.26 -0.17
C PHE A 59 -16.88 8.94 0.22
N GLY A 60 -17.86 8.98 -0.69
CA GLY A 60 -19.13 9.68 -0.50
C GLY A 60 -18.91 11.14 -0.12
N ASN A 61 -19.46 11.54 1.03
CA ASN A 61 -19.28 12.90 1.56
C ASN A 61 -18.02 13.07 2.41
N ARG A 62 -17.18 12.03 2.56
CA ARG A 62 -15.95 12.12 3.35
C ARG A 62 -14.83 12.68 2.50
N GLU A 63 -14.06 13.59 3.08
CA GLU A 63 -12.76 13.93 2.51
C GLU A 63 -11.80 12.75 2.66
N PRO A 64 -11.06 12.35 1.62
CA PRO A 64 -10.07 11.28 1.70
C PRO A 64 -8.81 11.75 2.43
N ASP A 65 -8.97 12.01 3.73
CA ASP A 65 -7.87 12.34 4.64
C ASP A 65 -7.11 11.09 5.08
N LYS A 66 -6.03 11.29 5.83
CA LYS A 66 -5.18 10.20 6.32
C LYS A 66 -5.98 9.11 7.07
N LYS A 67 -6.95 9.49 7.90
CA LYS A 67 -7.73 8.55 8.71
C LYS A 67 -8.68 7.73 7.83
N VAL A 68 -9.31 8.37 6.85
CA VAL A 68 -10.18 7.69 5.88
C VAL A 68 -9.37 6.72 5.02
N LEU A 69 -8.16 7.09 4.60
CA LEU A 69 -7.27 6.19 3.86
C LEU A 69 -6.75 5.02 4.72
N GLU A 70 -6.51 5.24 6.02
CA GLU A 70 -6.18 4.17 6.97
C GLU A 70 -7.35 3.19 7.12
N ASN A 71 -8.58 3.68 7.28
CA ASN A 71 -9.78 2.85 7.33
C ASN A 71 -9.98 2.04 6.04
N LEU A 72 -9.71 2.64 4.87
CA LEU A 72 -9.79 1.95 3.58
C LEU A 72 -8.72 0.84 3.47
N SER A 73 -7.49 1.11 3.89
CA SER A 73 -6.42 0.12 3.96
C SER A 73 -6.79 -1.04 4.90
N GLU A 74 -7.40 -0.75 6.06
CA GLU A 74 -7.92 -1.76 6.98
C GLU A 74 -9.06 -2.58 6.37
N LEU A 75 -10.03 -1.92 5.73
CA LEU A 75 -11.12 -2.58 5.03
C LEU A 75 -10.62 -3.55 3.96
N LEU A 76 -9.70 -3.11 3.08
CA LEU A 76 -9.13 -3.97 2.04
C LEU A 76 -8.43 -5.19 2.65
N SER A 77 -7.73 -5.00 3.78
CA SER A 77 -7.11 -6.09 4.53
C SER A 77 -8.11 -7.02 5.23
N LEU A 78 -9.34 -6.57 5.50
CA LEU A 78 -10.41 -7.44 5.98
C LEU A 78 -11.04 -8.22 4.83
N LEU A 79 -11.25 -7.55 3.69
CA LEU A 79 -11.81 -8.14 2.47
C LEU A 79 -10.91 -9.21 1.84
N SER A 80 -9.60 -9.22 2.13
CA SER A 80 -8.70 -10.30 1.70
C SER A 80 -9.04 -11.67 2.30
N ARG A 81 -9.75 -11.69 3.42
CA ARG A 81 -10.03 -12.91 4.21
C ARG A 81 -11.49 -13.12 4.57
N VAL A 82 -12.30 -12.05 4.61
CA VAL A 82 -13.71 -12.10 4.97
C VAL A 82 -14.55 -11.50 3.83
N PRO A 83 -15.56 -12.22 3.31
CA PRO A 83 -16.51 -11.67 2.35
C PRO A 83 -17.21 -10.41 2.84
N ALA A 84 -17.46 -9.46 1.94
CA ALA A 84 -18.09 -8.18 2.26
C ALA A 84 -19.44 -8.32 3.00
N ASP A 85 -20.25 -9.33 2.64
CA ASP A 85 -21.55 -9.61 3.27
C ASP A 85 -21.44 -9.86 4.78
N LEU A 86 -20.30 -10.38 5.26
CA LEU A 86 -20.08 -10.70 6.66
C LEU A 86 -19.50 -9.53 7.46
N LEU A 87 -18.99 -8.50 6.78
CA LEU A 87 -18.45 -7.28 7.39
C LEU A 87 -19.53 -6.20 7.56
N GLN A 88 -20.56 -6.24 6.73
CA GLN A 88 -21.65 -5.27 6.75
C GLN A 88 -22.36 -5.26 8.12
N GLY A 89 -22.51 -4.08 8.72
CA GLY A 89 -23.09 -3.84 10.04
C GLY A 89 -22.21 -4.23 11.23
N LYS A 90 -21.00 -4.76 11.00
CA LYS A 90 -20.03 -5.09 12.08
C LYS A 90 -18.94 -4.06 12.24
N VAL A 91 -18.60 -3.35 11.16
CA VAL A 91 -17.55 -2.35 11.11
C VAL A 91 -18.14 -1.07 10.56
N GLU A 92 -18.32 -0.06 11.43
CA GLU A 92 -19.06 1.18 11.12
C GLU A 92 -18.54 1.89 9.86
N TYR A 93 -17.21 1.95 9.69
CA TYR A 93 -16.62 2.59 8.51
C TYR A 93 -16.71 1.74 7.23
N ALA A 94 -16.93 0.42 7.34
CA ALA A 94 -16.91 -0.49 6.20
C ALA A 94 -18.19 -0.39 5.37
N ASP A 95 -19.33 -0.17 6.03
CA ASP A 95 -20.65 -0.13 5.38
C ASP A 95 -20.71 0.89 4.26
N GLU A 96 -20.09 2.05 4.49
CA GLU A 96 -20.06 3.16 3.56
C GLU A 96 -19.24 2.87 2.30
N PHE A 97 -18.15 2.11 2.41
CA PHE A 97 -17.35 1.68 1.27
C PHE A 97 -17.98 0.48 0.54
N ILE A 98 -18.64 -0.42 1.27
CA ILE A 98 -19.24 -1.65 0.72
C ILE A 98 -20.60 -1.38 0.05
N LYS A 99 -21.26 -0.25 0.36
CA LYS A 99 -22.58 0.11 -0.18
C LYS A 99 -22.63 0.06 -1.70
N GLU A 100 -21.59 0.56 -2.37
CA GLU A 100 -21.46 0.61 -3.83
C GLU A 100 -20.34 -0.36 -4.28
N ARG A 101 -20.65 -1.66 -4.30
CA ARG A 101 -19.64 -2.72 -4.54
C ARG A 101 -18.94 -2.60 -5.88
N ASP A 102 -19.66 -2.22 -6.92
CA ASP A 102 -19.09 -2.04 -8.26
C ASP A 102 -18.06 -0.92 -8.26
N LEU A 103 -18.38 0.21 -7.62
CA LEU A 103 -17.46 1.34 -7.49
C LEU A 103 -16.22 0.99 -6.65
N LEU A 104 -16.40 0.21 -5.58
CA LEU A 104 -15.28 -0.31 -4.79
C LEU A 104 -14.39 -1.24 -5.63
N ASN A 105 -14.98 -2.12 -6.44
CA ASN A 105 -14.24 -3.01 -7.35
C ASN A 105 -13.46 -2.19 -8.40
N ASP A 106 -14.09 -1.22 -9.03
CA ASP A 106 -13.46 -0.33 -10.01
C ASP A 106 -12.29 0.45 -9.39
N PHE A 107 -12.44 0.90 -8.14
CA PHE A 107 -11.36 1.55 -7.40
C PHE A 107 -10.21 0.59 -7.10
N VAL A 108 -10.48 -0.65 -6.69
CA VAL A 108 -9.45 -1.66 -6.46
C VAL A 108 -8.73 -2.01 -7.76
N GLU A 109 -9.45 -2.13 -8.88
CA GLU A 109 -8.87 -2.32 -10.20
C GLU A 109 -7.97 -1.13 -10.60
N TYR A 110 -8.42 0.09 -10.35
CA TYR A 110 -7.60 1.28 -10.54
C TYR A 110 -6.32 1.23 -9.70
N LEU A 111 -6.40 0.88 -8.42
CA LEU A 111 -5.21 0.75 -7.56
C LEU A 111 -4.24 -0.32 -8.07
N TYR A 112 -4.77 -1.46 -8.52
CA TYR A 112 -3.96 -2.52 -9.11
C TYR A 112 -3.23 -2.03 -10.36
N ASN A 113 -3.95 -1.37 -11.27
CA ASN A 113 -3.38 -0.82 -12.50
C ASN A 113 -2.38 0.29 -12.20
N PHE A 114 -2.68 1.17 -11.24
CA PHE A 114 -1.78 2.22 -10.75
C PHE A 114 -0.46 1.63 -10.26
N TRP A 115 -0.51 0.64 -9.37
CA TRP A 115 0.69 -0.07 -8.91
C TRP A 115 1.46 -0.72 -10.06
N ARG A 116 0.75 -1.30 -11.03
CA ARG A 116 1.34 -1.98 -12.19
C ARG A 116 2.18 -1.04 -13.07
N THR A 117 1.86 0.27 -13.10
CA THR A 117 2.63 1.27 -13.87
C THR A 117 4.05 1.52 -13.35
N TYR A 118 4.35 1.14 -12.10
CA TYR A 118 5.67 1.37 -11.51
C TYR A 118 6.69 0.32 -11.96
N ASP A 119 7.91 0.78 -12.23
CA ASP A 119 9.11 -0.06 -12.28
C ASP A 119 9.52 -0.41 -10.84
N ARG A 120 9.58 -1.71 -10.52
CA ARG A 120 9.86 -2.19 -9.16
C ARG A 120 11.29 -2.73 -9.08
N PHE A 121 12.09 -2.12 -8.22
CA PHE A 121 13.46 -2.55 -7.94
C PHE A 121 13.54 -3.02 -6.50
N ILE A 122 14.03 -4.24 -6.31
CA ILE A 122 14.24 -4.81 -4.99
C ILE A 122 15.75 -4.85 -4.76
N ILE A 123 16.23 -4.18 -3.72
CA ILE A 123 17.65 -4.13 -3.36
C ILE A 123 17.84 -4.95 -2.10
N LEU A 124 18.71 -5.96 -2.20
CA LEU A 124 19.22 -6.68 -1.05
C LEU A 124 20.56 -6.05 -0.65
N ASN A 125 20.55 -5.23 0.39
CA ASN A 125 21.78 -4.75 0.99
C ASN A 125 22.28 -5.80 1.99
N SER A 126 23.13 -6.73 1.53
CA SER A 126 23.82 -7.72 2.36
C SER A 126 25.05 -7.15 3.07
N GLU A 127 25.20 -5.83 3.15
CA GLU A 127 26.29 -5.16 3.89
C GLU A 127 26.09 -5.29 5.41
N ASN A 128 26.30 -6.52 5.89
CA ASN A 128 26.54 -7.00 7.26
C ASN A 128 26.33 -8.52 7.37
N ASP A 129 26.03 -9.23 6.27
CA ASP A 129 26.21 -10.68 6.27
C ASP A 129 27.72 -10.94 6.32
N VAL A 130 28.14 -11.64 7.38
CA VAL A 130 29.53 -12.04 7.67
C VAL A 130 30.00 -13.11 6.68
N LEU A 131 29.82 -12.89 5.38
CA LEU A 131 30.26 -13.75 4.30
C LEU A 131 31.36 -13.09 3.44
N ASP A 132 31.67 -11.82 3.69
CA ASP A 132 32.79 -11.11 3.07
C ASP A 132 34.06 -11.07 3.96
N LYS A 133 34.25 -12.13 4.74
CA LYS A 133 35.58 -12.50 5.25
C LYS A 133 35.97 -13.82 4.63
N ARG A 134 36.27 -13.82 3.33
CA ARG A 134 37.12 -14.88 2.77
C ARG A 134 38.55 -14.61 3.25
N PRO A 135 39.11 -15.42 4.18
CA PRO A 135 40.56 -15.43 4.34
C PRO A 135 41.14 -16.01 3.04
N TYR A 136 42.42 -15.80 2.80
CA TYR A 136 43.16 -16.17 1.57
C TYR A 136 43.11 -15.13 0.45
N ARG A 137 43.82 -14.03 0.70
CA ARG A 137 44.79 -13.54 -0.26
C ARG A 137 46.18 -13.60 0.38
N THR A 138 47.03 -14.40 -0.27
CA THR A 138 48.47 -14.70 -0.04
C THR A 138 48.88 -15.30 1.29
#